data_AF-A0A1Q4BYQ4-F1
#
_entry.id   AF-A0A1Q4BYQ4-F1
#
_cell.length_a   1.000
_cell.length_b   1.000
_cell.length_c   1.000
_cell.angle_alpha   90.00
_cell.angle_beta   90.00
_cell.angle_gamma   90.00
#
_symmetry.space_group_name_H-M   'P 1'
#
loop_
_entity.id
_entity.type
_entity.pdbx_description
1 polymer ?
#
loop_
_entity_poly.entity_id
_entity_poly.type
_entity_poly.pdbx_seq_one_letter_code
_entity_poly.pdbx_strand_id
1 'polypeptide(L)'
;MRIQTFQAAGENKSNEFVRPLDGYVRSEITGKQFQILVNDNGTLVSSAGYGIPADQQFNIGARLVEPTSAGISGPEFIRDFGQMTFVFKYGNHTYTKKFSPEEIEAEVYRMEKDLRPKPMLGAGARKY
;
A
#
# COMPACT_ATOMS: atom_id res chain seq x y z
N MET A 1 -8.48 9.61 9.78
CA MET A 1 -7.89 8.44 9.11
C MET A 1 -6.54 8.12 9.75
N ARG A 2 -6.13 6.85 9.79
CA ARG A 2 -4.80 6.42 10.22
C ARG A 2 -4.20 5.52 9.14
N ILE A 3 -3.00 5.84 8.67
CA ILE A 3 -2.29 5.09 7.63
C ILE A 3 -1.28 4.19 8.31
N GLN A 4 -1.31 2.89 7.99
CA GLN A 4 -0.43 1.89 8.61
C GLN A 4 0.40 1.12 7.58
N THR A 5 -0.12 0.93 6.37
CA THR A 5 0.49 0.09 5.35
C THR A 5 0.48 0.77 3.99
N PHE A 6 1.53 0.53 3.22
CA PHE A 6 1.48 0.63 1.76
C PHE A 6 0.95 -0.69 1.20
N GLN A 7 0.12 -0.64 0.15
CA GLN A 7 -0.38 -1.83 -0.52
C GLN A 7 -0.32 -1.64 -2.04
N ALA A 8 -0.02 -2.73 -2.75
CA ALA A 8 -0.12 -2.80 -4.19
C ALA A 8 -0.62 -4.17 -4.61
N ALA A 9 -1.40 -4.20 -5.69
CA ALA A 9 -1.88 -5.42 -6.33
C ALA A 9 -1.16 -5.60 -7.66
N GLY A 10 -0.92 -6.85 -8.04
CA GLY A 10 -0.30 -7.21 -9.30
C GLY A 10 -0.85 -8.52 -9.86
N GLU A 11 -0.46 -8.82 -11.09
CA GLU A 11 -0.83 -10.03 -11.80
C GLU A 11 0.40 -10.55 -12.55
N ASN A 12 0.71 -11.84 -12.38
CA ASN A 12 1.73 -12.49 -13.17
C ASN A 12 1.11 -13.01 -14.48
N LYS A 13 1.16 -12.20 -15.54
CA LYS A 13 0.70 -12.59 -16.89
C LYS A 13 1.72 -13.38 -17.70
N SER A 14 2.78 -13.87 -17.07
CA SER A 14 3.73 -14.76 -17.73
C SER A 14 3.27 -16.20 -17.60
N ASN A 15 3.78 -17.06 -18.47
CA ASN A 15 3.59 -18.51 -18.39
C ASN A 15 4.57 -19.16 -17.39
N GLU A 16 5.28 -18.38 -16.57
CA GLU A 16 6.34 -18.83 -15.69
C GLU A 16 6.03 -18.54 -14.23
N PHE A 17 6.62 -19.35 -13.34
CA PHE A 17 6.61 -19.10 -11.91
C PHE A 17 7.65 -18.03 -11.57
N VAL A 18 7.21 -16.88 -11.06
CA VAL A 18 8.09 -15.73 -10.80
C VAL A 18 8.66 -15.80 -9.38
N ARG A 19 10.00 -15.89 -9.28
CA ARG A 19 10.78 -15.83 -8.04
C ARG A 19 12.25 -15.44 -8.34
N PRO A 20 13.01 -14.90 -7.39
CA PRO A 20 12.61 -14.49 -6.04
C PRO A 20 11.76 -13.21 -6.06
N LEU A 21 11.07 -12.93 -4.97
CA LEU A 21 10.36 -11.67 -4.73
C LEU A 21 11.09 -10.88 -3.65
N ASP A 22 11.40 -9.63 -3.94
CA ASP A 22 12.06 -8.70 -3.02
C ASP A 22 11.58 -7.27 -3.36
N GLY A 23 11.87 -6.30 -2.50
CA GLY A 23 11.52 -4.93 -2.77
C GLY A 23 11.42 -4.10 -1.51
N TYR A 24 11.27 -2.81 -1.70
CA TYR A 24 11.10 -1.89 -0.60
C TYR A 24 10.32 -0.67 -1.02
N VAL A 25 9.77 0.00 -0.03
CA VAL A 25 9.26 1.36 -0.11
C VAL A 25 10.22 2.25 0.65
N ARG A 26 10.64 3.35 0.04
CA ARG A 26 11.54 4.33 0.66
C ARG A 26 10.90 5.71 0.65
N SER A 27 10.88 6.38 1.80
CA SER A 27 10.62 7.81 1.87
C SER A 27 11.86 8.56 1.34
N GLU A 28 11.66 9.42 0.36
CA GLU A 28 12.73 10.30 -0.14
C GLU A 28 12.95 11.50 0.79
N ILE A 29 12.00 11.78 1.70
CA ILE A 29 12.07 12.89 2.68
C ILE A 29 12.88 12.47 3.90
N THR A 30 12.55 11.33 4.50
CA THR A 30 13.16 10.86 5.76
C THR A 30 14.25 9.81 5.55
N GLY A 31 14.37 9.26 4.35
CA GLY A 31 15.28 8.15 4.04
C GLY A 31 14.83 6.80 4.62
N LYS A 32 13.73 6.74 5.37
CA LYS A 32 13.22 5.49 5.97
C LYS A 32 12.83 4.51 4.87
N GLN A 33 13.23 3.25 5.04
CA GLN A 33 12.97 2.17 4.11
C GLN A 33 12.19 1.05 4.80
N PHE A 34 11.20 0.51 4.09
CA PHE A 34 10.30 -0.53 4.57
C PHE A 34 10.28 -1.67 3.55
N GLN A 35 10.54 -2.88 4.02
CA GLN A 35 10.59 -4.06 3.17
C GLN A 35 9.20 -4.39 2.60
N ILE A 36 9.16 -4.81 1.34
CA ILE A 36 7.95 -5.38 0.73
C ILE A 36 7.72 -6.79 1.26
N LEU A 37 6.48 -7.04 1.63
CA LEU A 37 5.92 -8.27 2.16
C LEU A 37 4.85 -8.77 1.19
N VAL A 38 4.63 -10.08 1.16
CA VAL A 38 3.53 -10.70 0.42
C VAL A 38 2.31 -10.75 1.33
N ASN A 39 1.14 -10.46 0.79
CA ASN A 39 -0.11 -10.69 1.49
C ASN A 39 -0.55 -12.14 1.23
N ASP A 40 -0.43 -12.96 2.26
CA ASP A 40 -0.90 -14.33 2.29
C ASP A 40 -2.15 -14.40 3.19
N ASN A 41 -3.31 -14.62 2.56
CA ASN A 41 -4.60 -14.74 3.24
C ASN A 41 -4.91 -13.61 4.24
N GLY A 42 -4.62 -12.36 3.86
CA GLY A 42 -4.86 -11.16 4.67
C GLY A 42 -3.70 -10.80 5.60
N THR A 43 -2.64 -11.60 5.65
CA THR A 43 -1.48 -11.37 6.52
C THR A 43 -0.25 -11.01 5.70
N LEU A 44 0.42 -9.90 6.04
CA LEU A 44 1.71 -9.54 5.45
C LEU A 44 2.83 -10.41 6.03
N VAL A 45 3.46 -11.21 5.18
CA VAL A 45 4.54 -12.15 5.51
C VAL A 45 5.78 -11.89 4.66
N SER A 46 6.92 -12.40 5.11
CA SER A 46 8.19 -12.25 4.38
C SER A 46 8.04 -12.74 2.94
N SER A 47 8.58 -11.99 1.97
CA SER A 47 8.60 -12.41 0.56
C SER A 47 9.62 -13.51 0.26
N ALA A 48 10.52 -13.79 1.20
CA ALA A 48 11.52 -14.84 1.06
C ALA A 48 10.85 -16.22 0.94
N GLY A 49 11.15 -16.95 -0.13
CA GLY A 49 10.56 -18.27 -0.41
C GLY A 49 9.18 -18.21 -1.07
N TYR A 50 8.56 -17.03 -1.18
CA TYR A 50 7.34 -16.86 -1.98
C TYR A 50 7.69 -16.74 -3.47
N GLY A 51 6.74 -17.18 -4.29
CA GLY A 51 6.72 -16.87 -5.71
C GLY A 51 5.30 -16.84 -6.22
N ILE A 52 5.14 -16.23 -7.39
CA ILE A 52 3.82 -15.98 -7.98
C ILE A 52 3.63 -16.98 -9.12
N PRO A 53 2.64 -17.88 -9.06
CA PRO A 53 2.34 -18.77 -10.18
C PRO A 53 1.94 -18.02 -11.44
N ALA A 54 2.04 -18.68 -12.59
CA ALA A 54 1.55 -18.15 -13.85
C ALA A 54 0.05 -17.82 -13.76
N ASP A 55 -0.35 -16.73 -14.42
CA ASP A 55 -1.71 -16.19 -14.52
C ASP A 55 -2.41 -15.94 -13.16
N GLN A 56 -1.63 -15.73 -12.10
CA GLN A 56 -2.16 -15.45 -10.76
C GLN A 56 -2.03 -13.98 -10.35
N GLN A 57 -3.07 -13.53 -9.65
CA GLN A 57 -3.05 -12.25 -8.94
C GLN A 57 -2.33 -12.40 -7.60
N PHE A 58 -1.71 -11.32 -7.16
CA PHE A 58 -1.03 -11.26 -5.89
C PHE A 58 -1.16 -9.87 -5.29
N ASN A 59 -1.08 -9.81 -3.96
CA ASN A 59 -1.08 -8.58 -3.21
C ASN A 59 0.22 -8.49 -2.41
N ILE A 60 0.82 -7.31 -2.39
CA ILE A 60 2.01 -7.01 -1.62
C ILE A 60 1.77 -5.75 -0.79
N GLY A 61 2.58 -5.56 0.22
CA GLY A 61 2.55 -4.34 1.01
C GLY A 61 3.78 -4.13 1.84
N ALA A 62 3.86 -2.97 2.48
CA ALA A 62 4.88 -2.68 3.48
C ALA A 62 4.21 -2.16 4.75
N ARG A 63 4.68 -2.61 5.91
CA ARG A 63 4.27 -2.03 7.20
C ARG A 63 5.07 -0.75 7.41
N LEU A 64 4.38 0.40 7.43
CA LEU A 64 5.02 1.72 7.58
C LEU A 64 5.17 2.14 9.05
N VAL A 65 4.50 1.40 9.94
CA VAL A 65 4.56 1.54 11.39
C VAL A 65 4.66 0.16 12.03
N GLU A 66 5.10 0.15 13.29
CA GLU A 66 5.04 -1.05 14.13
C GLU A 66 3.59 -1.53 14.31
N PRO A 67 3.34 -2.85 14.41
CA PRO A 67 1.99 -3.41 14.53
C PRO A 67 1.16 -2.88 15.71
N THR A 68 1.81 -2.44 16.79
CA THR A 68 1.15 -1.88 17.98
C THR A 68 0.85 -0.38 17.85
N SER A 69 1.27 0.25 16.75
CA SER A 69 1.08 1.69 16.53
C SER A 69 -0.36 2.02 16.14
N ALA A 70 -0.85 3.16 16.64
CA ALA A 70 -2.12 3.75 16.24
C ALA A 70 -2.13 4.20 14.76
N GLY A 71 -1.00 4.13 14.06
CA GLY A 71 -0.84 4.57 12.67
C GLY A 71 -0.53 6.06 12.52
N ILE A 72 -0.13 6.44 11.31
CA ILE A 72 0.30 7.79 10.95
C ILE A 72 -0.94 8.61 10.57
N SER A 73 -1.04 9.85 11.03
CA SER A 73 -2.10 10.74 10.55
C SER A 73 -1.88 11.15 9.08
N GLY A 74 -2.92 11.52 8.33
CA GLY A 74 -2.78 11.96 6.94
C GLY A 74 -1.75 13.08 6.73
N PRO A 75 -1.83 14.20 7.49
CA PRO A 75 -0.84 15.27 7.39
C PRO A 75 0.59 14.85 7.74
N GLU A 76 0.73 14.02 8.77
CA GLU A 76 2.03 13.48 9.17
C GLU A 76 2.60 12.52 8.12
N PHE A 77 1.74 11.73 7.47
CA PHE A 77 2.11 10.87 6.37
C PHE A 77 2.60 11.68 5.17
N ILE A 78 1.88 12.73 4.77
CA ILE A 78 2.34 13.62 3.68
C ILE A 78 3.67 14.27 4.04
N ARG A 79 3.84 14.72 5.28
CA ARG A 79 5.11 15.32 5.75
C ARG A 79 6.28 14.33 5.66
N ASP A 80 6.09 13.09 6.08
CA ASP A 80 7.18 12.12 6.23
C ASP A 80 7.36 11.20 5.00
N PHE A 81 6.32 11.06 4.18
CA PHE A 81 6.21 10.11 3.05
C PHE A 81 5.59 10.72 1.80
N GLY A 82 5.32 12.03 1.76
CA GLY A 82 4.76 12.73 0.60
C GLY A 82 5.56 12.51 -0.68
N GLN A 83 6.85 12.23 -0.56
CA GLN A 83 7.67 11.77 -1.67
C GLN A 83 8.27 10.40 -1.35
N MET A 84 7.98 9.41 -2.19
CA MET A 84 8.40 8.03 -1.93
C MET A 84 8.72 7.26 -3.22
N THR A 85 9.64 6.32 -3.11
CA THR A 85 9.99 5.37 -4.16
C THR A 85 9.56 3.96 -3.75
N PHE A 86 8.79 3.31 -4.61
CA PHE A 86 8.49 1.89 -4.53
C PHE A 86 9.39 1.12 -5.50
N VAL A 87 10.09 0.12 -4.99
CA VAL A 87 10.92 -0.79 -5.76
C VAL A 87 10.41 -2.20 -5.52
N PHE A 88 10.15 -2.93 -6.61
CA PHE A 88 9.74 -4.32 -6.57
C PHE A 88 10.62 -5.14 -7.52
N LYS A 89 11.30 -6.12 -6.96
CA LYS A 89 12.18 -7.04 -7.67
C LYS A 89 11.48 -8.39 -7.76
N TYR A 90 11.43 -8.93 -8.97
CA TYR A 90 10.78 -10.19 -9.24
C TYR A 90 11.52 -10.90 -10.36
N GLY A 91 12.04 -12.11 -10.06
CA GLY A 91 12.99 -12.77 -10.96
C GLY A 91 14.21 -11.89 -11.22
N ASN A 92 14.52 -11.65 -12.50
CA ASN A 92 15.61 -10.77 -12.92
C ASN A 92 15.16 -9.33 -13.24
N HIS A 93 13.89 -9.01 -12.95
CA HIS A 93 13.33 -7.70 -13.25
C HIS A 93 13.26 -6.84 -12.00
N THR A 94 13.46 -5.54 -12.19
CA THR A 94 13.24 -4.52 -11.17
C THR A 94 12.25 -3.50 -11.71
N TYR A 95 11.09 -3.43 -11.08
CA TYR A 95 10.14 -2.35 -11.27
C TYR A 95 10.42 -1.25 -10.25
N THR A 96 10.37 0.00 -10.69
CA THR A 96 10.52 1.16 -9.82
C THR A 96 9.46 2.19 -10.17
N LYS A 97 8.68 2.60 -9.17
CA LYS A 97 7.74 3.72 -9.27
C LYS A 97 8.12 4.78 -8.25
N LYS A 98 8.39 5.97 -8.74
CA LYS A 98 8.51 7.17 -7.91
C LYS A 98 7.14 7.83 -7.85
N PHE A 99 6.71 8.15 -6.64
CA PHE A 99 5.49 8.90 -6.39
C PHE A 99 5.85 10.35 -6.13
N SER A 100 5.20 11.26 -6.85
CA SER A 100 5.32 12.69 -6.59
C SER A 100 4.52 13.10 -5.35
N PRO A 101 4.85 14.24 -4.72
CA PRO A 101 4.03 14.85 -3.66
C PRO A 101 2.54 14.91 -4.01
N GLU A 102 2.21 15.33 -5.22
CA GLU A 102 0.84 15.51 -5.68
C GLU A 102 0.10 14.17 -5.80
N GLU A 103 0.78 13.10 -6.26
CA GLU A 103 0.21 11.75 -6.32
C GLU A 103 -0.14 11.24 -4.92
N ILE A 104 0.76 11.43 -3.95
CA ILE A 104 0.56 10.98 -2.56
C ILE A 104 -0.54 11.80 -1.87
N GLU A 105 -0.51 13.12 -2.00
CA GLU A 105 -1.54 14.00 -1.44
C GLU A 105 -2.93 13.68 -2.00
N ALA A 106 -3.04 13.47 -3.32
CA ALA A 106 -4.29 13.07 -3.94
C ALA A 106 -4.82 11.74 -3.40
N GLU A 107 -3.94 10.77 -3.17
CA GLU A 107 -4.32 9.47 -2.62
C GLU A 107 -4.78 9.56 -1.17
N VAL A 108 -4.03 10.27 -0.32
CA VAL A 108 -4.42 10.53 1.08
C VAL A 108 -5.77 11.23 1.12
N TYR A 109 -5.99 12.25 0.28
CA TYR A 109 -7.26 12.97 0.22
C TYR A 109 -8.42 12.08 -0.24
N ARG A 110 -8.21 11.20 -1.23
CA ARG A 110 -9.22 10.22 -1.67
C ARG A 110 -9.64 9.31 -0.52
N MET A 111 -8.67 8.73 0.18
CA MET A 111 -8.94 7.85 1.32
C MET A 111 -9.68 8.57 2.45
N GLU A 112 -9.32 9.83 2.74
CA GLU A 112 -10.05 10.64 3.74
C GLU A 112 -11.50 10.89 3.33
N LYS A 113 -11.76 11.18 2.05
CA LYS A 113 -13.10 11.42 1.53
C LYS A 113 -13.96 10.15 1.62
N ASP A 114 -13.41 9.00 1.27
CA ASP A 114 -14.13 7.73 1.26
C ASP A 114 -14.47 7.24 2.68
N LEU A 115 -13.64 7.60 3.66
CA LEU A 115 -13.86 7.30 5.08
C LEU A 115 -14.77 8.30 5.80
N ARG A 116 -15.16 9.41 5.17
CA ARG A 116 -16.14 10.33 5.77
C ARG A 116 -17.49 9.63 5.88
N PRO A 117 -18.15 9.65 7.05
CA PRO A 117 -19.50 9.14 7.16
C PRO A 117 -20.38 9.90 6.16
N LYS A 118 -21.01 9.17 5.24
CA LYS A 118 -22.00 9.77 4.34
C LYS A 118 -23.10 10.38 5.23
N PRO A 119 -23.53 11.63 4.99
CA PRO A 119 -24.69 12.15 5.71
C PRO A 119 -25.85 11.18 5.47
N MET A 120 -26.40 10.63 6.56
CA MET A 120 -27.63 9.86 6.48
C MET A 120 -28.69 10.83 5.96
N LEU A 121 -29.06 10.71 4.69
CA LEU A 121 -30.26 11.36 4.15
C LEU A 121 -31.39 10.96 5.08
N GLY A 122 -31.96 11.97 5.75
CA GLY A 122 -32.86 11.79 6.87
C GLY A 122 -33.92 10.75 6.58
N ALA A 123 -34.07 9.81 7.51
CA ALA A 123 -35.28 9.02 7.63
C ALA A 123 -36.45 10.00 7.67
N GLY A 124 -37.22 10.05 6.59
CA GLY A 124 -38.39 10.90 6.48
C GLY A 124 -39.30 10.63 7.67
N ALA A 125 -39.49 11.65 8.50
CA ALA A 125 -40.52 11.66 9.51
C ALA A 125 -41.88 11.54 8.81
N ARG A 126 -42.42 10.32 8.74
CA ARG A 126 -43.86 10.12 8.51
C ARG A 126 -44.57 10.61 9.77
N LYS A 127 -45.18 11.79 9.70
CA LYS A 127 -46.21 12.21 10.64
C LYS A 127 -47.50 11.45 10.29
N TYR A 128 -48.10 10.88 11.33
CA TYR A 128 -49.43 10.25 11.33
C TYR A 128 -50.53 11.27 11.05
#